data_AF-A0A5P9HSS0-F1
#
_entry.id   AF-A0A5P9HSS0-F1
#
_cell.length_a   1.000
_cell.length_b   1.000
_cell.length_c   1.000
_cell.angle_alpha   90.00
_cell.angle_beta   90.00
_cell.angle_gamma   90.00
#
_symmetry.space_group_name_H-M   'P 1'
#
loop_
_entity.id
_entity.type
_entity.pdbx_description
1 polymer ?
#
loop_
_entity_poly.entity_id
_entity_poly.type
_entity_poly.pdbx_seq_one_letter_code
_entity_poly.pdbx_strand_id
1 'polypeptide(L)'
;MLYKSSIATYYPFNSDDLQLIGGLSFKSDNNAGTTVFSVVSNTEKVGYIELSLDEKFQRKEINKGERVTFIFPYSEQIDFLNPTAFDEEGNALYYFGYPKGETVLKHEDFRWHKIEDDNSGG
;
A
#
# COMPACT_ATOMS: atom_id res chain seq x y z
N MET A 1 -4.54 -30.81 -7.47
CA MET A 1 -3.44 -30.34 -6.61
C MET A 1 -3.82 -28.97 -6.08
N LEU A 2 -3.95 -28.80 -4.76
CA LEU A 2 -4.16 -27.49 -4.14
C LEU A 2 -2.82 -27.09 -3.52
N TYR A 3 -2.11 -26.17 -4.18
CA TYR A 3 -0.89 -25.59 -3.65
C TYR A 3 -1.26 -24.56 -2.58
N LYS A 4 -0.91 -24.84 -1.32
CA LYS A 4 -1.09 -23.92 -0.20
C LYS A 4 0.31 -23.43 0.20
N SER A 5 0.69 -22.24 -0.23
CA SER A 5 1.80 -21.50 0.39
C SER A 5 1.21 -20.56 1.45
N SER A 6 1.63 -20.73 2.70
CA SER A 6 1.38 -19.77 3.77
C SER A 6 2.60 -18.88 3.92
N ILE A 7 2.81 -17.97 2.97
CA ILE A 7 3.73 -16.85 3.16
C ILE A 7 2.90 -15.74 3.80
N ALA A 8 2.97 -15.67 5.12
CA ALA A 8 2.47 -14.53 5.88
C ALA A 8 3.63 -13.56 6.06
N THR A 9 3.59 -12.42 5.37
CA THR A 9 4.42 -11.28 5.72
C THR A 9 3.84 -10.70 7.01
N TYR A 10 4.56 -10.90 8.12
CA TYR A 10 4.18 -10.34 9.41
C TYR A 10 4.33 -8.83 9.33
N TYR A 11 3.21 -8.12 9.20
CA TYR A 11 3.17 -6.68 9.39
C TYR A 11 2.80 -6.40 10.86
N PRO A 12 3.66 -5.71 11.63
CA PRO A 12 3.34 -5.38 13.01
C PRO A 12 2.08 -4.51 13.04
N PHE A 13 1.13 -4.87 13.89
CA PHE A 13 -0.04 -4.04 14.14
C PHE A 13 0.40 -2.70 14.73
N ASN A 14 0.00 -1.61 14.09
CA ASN A 14 0.21 -0.24 14.56
C ASN A 14 -1.16 0.46 14.69
N SER A 15 -1.30 1.52 15.47
CA SER A 15 -2.57 2.26 15.56
C SER A 15 -2.73 3.28 14.44
N ASP A 16 -2.17 2.99 13.25
CA ASP A 16 -2.09 3.95 12.16
C ASP A 16 -3.45 4.06 11.44
N ASP A 17 -3.70 5.26 10.90
CA ASP A 17 -4.94 5.59 10.17
C ASP A 17 -5.17 4.68 8.95
N LEU A 18 -4.08 4.18 8.35
CA LEU A 18 -4.08 3.21 7.25
C LEU A 18 -3.14 2.07 7.59
N GLN A 19 -3.57 0.83 7.32
CA GLN A 19 -2.76 -0.35 7.59
C GLN A 19 -2.70 -1.27 6.38
N LEU A 20 -1.49 -1.73 6.04
CA LEU A 20 -1.32 -2.86 5.13
C LEU A 20 -1.69 -4.14 5.88
N ILE A 21 -2.80 -4.77 5.49
CA ILE A 21 -3.24 -6.06 6.04
C ILE A 21 -2.44 -7.22 5.43
N GLY A 22 -1.96 -7.03 4.20
CA GLY A 22 -1.08 -7.98 3.56
C GLY A 22 -0.80 -7.61 2.12
N GLY A 23 0.36 -8.05 1.65
CA GLY A 23 0.69 -8.04 0.25
C GLY A 23 1.48 -9.29 -0.12
N LEU A 24 1.22 -9.82 -1.31
CA LEU A 24 1.87 -11.01 -1.82
C LEU A 24 2.11 -10.83 -3.31
N SER A 25 3.34 -11.09 -3.74
CA SER A 25 3.66 -11.25 -5.15
C SER A 25 4.09 -12.70 -5.37
N PHE A 26 3.48 -13.39 -6.32
CA PHE A 26 3.86 -14.76 -6.67
C PHE A 26 3.89 -14.95 -8.18
N LYS A 27 4.82 -15.80 -8.63
CA LYS A 27 4.87 -16.30 -10.00
C LYS A 27 4.46 -17.76 -9.98
N SER A 28 3.55 -18.13 -10.85
CA SER A 28 3.19 -19.53 -11.11
C SER A 28 4.16 -20.13 -12.14
N ASP A 29 4.24 -21.47 -12.18
CA ASP A 29 5.13 -22.24 -13.05
C ASP A 29 4.93 -21.95 -14.55
N ASN A 30 3.79 -21.38 -14.92
CA ASN A 30 3.48 -20.93 -16.28
C ASN A 30 3.94 -19.48 -16.58
N ASN A 31 4.81 -18.90 -15.74
CA ASN A 31 5.22 -17.49 -15.76
C ASN A 31 4.08 -16.47 -15.56
N ALA A 32 2.88 -16.89 -15.15
CA ALA A 32 1.84 -15.95 -14.75
C ALA A 32 2.19 -15.36 -13.38
N GLY A 33 2.36 -14.04 -13.33
CA GLY A 33 2.58 -13.31 -12.09
C GLY A 33 1.27 -12.81 -11.50
N THR A 34 1.19 -12.72 -10.18
CA THR A 34 0.08 -12.03 -9.50
C THR A 34 0.60 -11.29 -8.28
N THR A 35 0.25 -10.01 -8.20
CA THR A 35 0.47 -9.19 -7.01
C THR A 35 -0.87 -8.83 -6.38
N VAL A 36 -0.96 -9.06 -5.07
CA VAL A 36 -2.10 -8.69 -4.22
C VAL A 36 -1.62 -7.65 -3.22
N PHE A 37 -2.40 -6.58 -3.04
CA PHE A 37 -2.14 -5.54 -2.04
C PHE A 37 -3.44 -5.19 -1.33
N SER A 38 -3.50 -5.36 -0.01
CA SER A 38 -4.74 -5.18 0.76
C SER A 38 -4.57 -4.21 1.92
N VAL A 39 -5.43 -3.20 1.96
CA VAL A 39 -5.37 -2.11 2.94
C VAL A 39 -6.67 -2.04 3.71
N VAL A 40 -6.60 -1.69 5.00
CA VAL A 40 -7.76 -1.24 5.78
C VAL A 40 -7.58 0.23 6.13
N SER A 41 -8.68 0.99 6.09
CA SER A 41 -8.72 2.34 6.65
C SER A 41 -9.34 2.32 8.03
N ASN A 42 -8.71 3.02 8.97
CA ASN A 42 -9.23 3.31 10.31
C ASN A 42 -9.69 4.77 10.45
N THR A 43 -9.64 5.55 9.36
CA THR A 43 -9.93 6.98 9.33
C THR A 43 -11.00 7.34 8.29
N GLU A 44 -11.76 8.41 8.55
CA GLU A 44 -12.74 8.98 7.62
C GLU A 44 -12.10 9.99 6.65
N LYS A 45 -10.81 10.32 6.84
CA LYS A 45 -10.11 11.33 6.02
C LYS A 45 -9.74 10.83 4.63
N VAL A 46 -9.59 9.52 4.47
CA VAL A 46 -9.17 8.91 3.20
C VAL A 46 -10.42 8.52 2.44
N GLY A 47 -10.57 9.04 1.22
CA GLY A 47 -11.66 8.68 0.32
C GLY A 47 -11.28 7.57 -0.66
N TYR A 48 -10.02 7.53 -1.11
CA TYR A 48 -9.54 6.49 -2.02
C TYR A 48 -8.04 6.21 -1.91
N ILE A 49 -7.66 5.02 -2.38
CA ILE A 49 -6.27 4.61 -2.57
C ILE A 49 -5.99 4.47 -4.06
N GLU A 50 -4.84 4.97 -4.49
CA GLU A 50 -4.29 4.80 -5.82
C GLU A 50 -3.01 3.98 -5.72
N LEU A 51 -2.84 3.01 -6.62
CA LEU A 51 -1.55 2.36 -6.86
C LEU A 51 -1.12 2.69 -8.28
N SER A 52 0.13 3.13 -8.40
CA SER A 52 0.75 3.55 -9.64
C SER A 52 1.95 2.68 -9.93
N LEU A 53 1.83 1.86 -10.97
CA LEU A 53 2.90 1.06 -11.52
C LEU A 53 3.15 1.50 -12.96
N ASP A 54 4.30 2.13 -13.19
CA ASP A 54 4.66 2.73 -14.48
C ASP A 54 3.53 3.65 -15.00
N GLU A 55 3.02 3.40 -16.21
CA GLU A 55 1.93 4.15 -16.84
C GLU A 55 0.53 3.63 -16.44
N LYS A 56 0.43 2.64 -15.55
CA LYS A 56 -0.82 2.03 -15.12
C LYS A 56 -1.16 2.46 -13.70
N PHE A 57 -2.39 2.92 -13.52
CA PHE A 57 -2.93 3.20 -12.19
C PHE A 57 -4.20 2.39 -11.93
N GLN A 58 -4.39 1.95 -10.69
CA GLN A 58 -5.66 1.45 -10.18
C GLN A 58 -6.08 2.29 -8.99
N ARG A 59 -7.34 2.74 -9.01
CA ARG A 59 -7.98 3.46 -7.90
C ARG A 59 -9.08 2.61 -7.29
N LYS A 60 -9.18 2.60 -5.97
CA LYS A 60 -10.35 2.09 -5.23
C LYS A 60 -10.74 3.02 -4.10
N GLU A 61 -12.02 3.35 -4.03
CA GLU A 61 -12.61 4.03 -2.88
C GLU A 61 -12.51 3.16 -1.63
N ILE A 62 -12.37 3.80 -0.47
CA ILE A 62 -12.27 3.12 0.82
C ILE A 62 -12.94 3.97 1.90
N ASN A 63 -13.80 3.38 2.71
CA ASN A 63 -14.34 4.03 3.89
C ASN A 63 -13.66 3.54 5.17
N LYS A 64 -13.89 4.26 6.28
CA LYS A 64 -13.43 3.82 7.61
C LYS A 64 -13.99 2.45 7.96
N GLY A 65 -13.13 1.57 8.45
CA GLY A 65 -13.42 0.18 8.78
C GLY A 65 -13.46 -0.74 7.57
N GLU A 66 -13.39 -0.21 6.34
CA GLU A 66 -13.40 -1.02 5.13
C GLU A 66 -12.02 -1.50 4.73
N ARG A 67 -12.02 -2.66 4.07
CA ARG A 67 -10.84 -3.24 3.44
C ARG A 67 -10.99 -3.16 1.93
N VAL A 68 -9.95 -2.68 1.27
CA VAL A 68 -9.80 -2.78 -0.18
C VAL A 68 -8.65 -3.72 -0.51
N THR A 69 -8.80 -4.43 -1.63
CA THR A 69 -7.76 -5.33 -2.16
C THR A 69 -7.56 -5.05 -3.63
N PHE A 70 -6.32 -4.79 -4.02
CA PHE A 70 -5.88 -4.62 -5.39
C PHE A 70 -5.24 -5.92 -5.88
N ILE A 71 -5.52 -6.27 -7.14
CA ILE A 71 -5.01 -7.49 -7.77
C ILE A 71 -4.48 -7.11 -9.14
N PHE A 72 -3.22 -7.49 -9.39
CA PHE A 72 -2.55 -7.24 -10.64
C PHE A 72 -2.14 -8.56 -11.30
N PRO A 73 -2.31 -8.72 -12.63
CA PRO A 73 -1.96 -9.93 -13.37
C PRO A 73 -0.46 -9.96 -13.75
N TYR A 74 0.39 -9.46 -12.87
CA TYR A 74 1.85 -9.47 -13.00
C TYR A 74 2.47 -9.51 -11.60
N SER A 75 3.69 -10.04 -11.51
CA SER A 75 4.41 -10.20 -10.25
C SER A 75 5.44 -9.09 -10.12
N GLU A 76 4.99 -8.00 -9.50
CA GLU A 76 5.82 -6.87 -9.13
C GLU A 76 6.07 -6.87 -7.63
N GLN A 77 7.22 -6.34 -7.21
CA GLN A 77 7.48 -6.08 -5.80
C GLN A 77 6.57 -4.94 -5.32
N ILE A 78 6.07 -5.05 -4.08
CA ILE A 78 5.11 -4.11 -3.51
C ILE A 78 5.67 -2.68 -3.51
N ASP A 79 6.98 -2.55 -3.31
CA ASP A 79 7.74 -1.31 -3.30
C ASP A 79 7.64 -0.52 -4.62
N PHE A 80 7.33 -1.17 -5.75
CA PHE A 80 7.14 -0.51 -7.05
C PHE A 80 5.71 -0.05 -7.33
N LEU A 81 4.74 -0.43 -6.49
CA LEU A 81 3.34 -0.08 -6.73
C LEU A 81 2.99 1.36 -6.35
N ASN A 82 3.93 2.10 -5.74
CA ASN A 82 3.79 3.48 -5.24
C ASN A 82 2.40 3.80 -4.64
N PRO A 83 1.92 3.06 -3.63
CA PRO A 83 0.58 3.27 -3.09
C PRO A 83 0.48 4.64 -2.43
N THR A 84 -0.55 5.40 -2.81
CA THR A 84 -0.84 6.73 -2.26
C THR A 84 -2.31 6.80 -1.87
N ALA A 85 -2.60 7.37 -0.70
CA ALA A 85 -3.95 7.57 -0.22
C ALA A 85 -4.32 9.04 -0.27
N PHE A 86 -5.56 9.29 -0.68
CA PHE A 86 -6.07 10.63 -0.94
C PHE A 86 -7.39 10.86 -0.20
N ASP A 87 -7.69 12.12 0.08
CA ASP A 87 -9.04 12.52 0.49
C ASP A 87 -10.03 12.53 -0.70
N GLU A 88 -11.29 12.88 -0.43
CA GLU A 88 -12.34 12.98 -1.46
C GLU A 88 -12.09 14.11 -2.47
N GLU A 89 -11.30 15.12 -2.08
CA GLU A 89 -10.95 16.28 -2.92
C GLU A 89 -9.76 15.98 -3.85
N GLY A 90 -9.06 14.87 -3.61
CA GLY A 90 -7.91 14.42 -4.37
C GLY A 90 -6.57 14.95 -3.86
N ASN A 91 -6.51 15.45 -2.63
CA ASN A 91 -5.26 15.80 -1.97
C ASN A 91 -4.59 14.53 -1.41
N ALA A 92 -3.29 14.38 -1.66
CA ALA A 92 -2.53 13.23 -1.16
C ALA A 92 -2.28 13.37 0.34
N LEU A 93 -2.74 12.40 1.13
CA LEU A 93 -2.62 12.41 2.59
C LEU A 93 -1.53 11.49 3.10
N TYR A 94 -1.32 10.34 2.44
CA TYR A 94 -0.35 9.34 2.87
C TYR A 94 0.33 8.69 1.67
N TYR A 95 1.59 8.28 1.84
CA TYR A 95 2.30 7.41 0.91
C TYR A 95 2.75 6.14 1.63
N PHE A 96 2.76 5.01 0.93
CA PHE A 96 3.24 3.75 1.46
C PHE A 96 4.67 3.49 0.98
N GLY A 97 5.59 3.21 1.91
CA GLY A 97 6.99 2.92 1.59
C GLY A 97 7.92 3.15 2.76
N TYR A 98 9.20 3.36 2.46
CA TYR A 98 10.18 3.81 3.45
C TYR A 98 10.10 5.34 3.64
N PRO A 99 10.41 5.86 4.84
CA PRO A 99 10.45 7.29 5.10
C PRO A 99 11.48 7.97 4.20
N LYS A 100 11.12 9.12 3.64
CA LYS A 100 12.02 9.92 2.82
C LYS A 100 13.05 10.64 3.70
N GLY A 101 14.31 10.62 3.30
CA GLY A 101 15.39 11.38 3.94
C GLY A 101 16.14 10.66 5.07
N GLU A 102 15.81 9.39 5.37
CA GLU A 102 16.55 8.59 6.34
C GLU A 102 17.69 7.79 5.69
N THR A 103 18.84 7.72 6.37
CA THR A 103 20.03 7.00 5.92
C THR A 103 20.09 5.56 6.44
N VAL A 104 19.31 5.22 7.46
CA VAL A 104 19.24 3.87 8.05
C VAL A 104 17.80 3.40 7.97
N LEU A 105 17.53 2.47 7.06
CA LEU A 105 16.20 1.88 6.88
C LEU A 105 16.08 0.58 7.66
N LYS A 106 15.05 0.47 8.50
CA LYS A 106 14.65 -0.78 9.15
C LYS A 106 13.42 -1.35 8.47
N HIS A 107 13.22 -2.65 8.60
CA HIS A 107 12.04 -3.31 8.02
C HIS A 107 10.70 -2.72 8.52
N GLU A 108 10.67 -2.28 9.79
CA GLU A 108 9.51 -1.64 10.41
C GLU A 108 9.15 -0.26 9.82
N ASP A 109 10.07 0.36 9.08
CA ASP A 109 9.86 1.67 8.46
C ASP A 109 9.06 1.57 7.14
N PHE A 110 8.88 0.35 6.62
CA PHE A 110 8.09 0.11 5.41
C PHE A 110 6.59 0.07 5.73
N ARG A 111 5.96 1.24 5.75
CA ARG A 111 4.56 1.44 6.19
C ARG A 111 3.91 2.65 5.52
N TRP A 112 2.68 2.97 5.93
CA TRP A 112 2.04 4.23 5.55
C TRP A 112 2.66 5.39 6.33
N HIS A 113 3.06 6.43 5.60
CA HIS A 113 3.61 7.65 6.14
C HIS A 113 2.69 8.81 5.76
N LYS A 114 2.37 9.66 6.73
CA LYS A 114 1.59 10.87 6.46
C LYS A 114 2.46 11.82 5.63
N ILE A 115 1.86 12.43 4.61
CA ILE A 115 2.46 13.55 3.90
C ILE A 115 2.24 14.76 4.80
N GLU A 116 3.32 15.32 5.33
CA GLU A 116 3.24 16.60 6.01
C GLU A 116 2.90 17.66 4.96
N ASP A 117 1.88 18.47 5.22
CA ASP A 117 1.67 19.70 4.46
C ASP A 117 2.96 20.50 4.60
N ASP A 118 3.62 20.80 3.49
CA ASP A 118 4.83 21.63 3.46
C ASP A 118 4.45 23.08 3.80
N ASN A 119 4.12 23.32 5.07
CA ASN A 119 4.09 24.62 5.70
C ASN A 119 5.50 24.94 6.21
N SER A 120 6.51 24.76 5.35
CA SER A 120 7.81 25.39 5.51
C SER A 120 7.68 26.86 5.11
N GLY A 121 6.99 27.63 5.95
CA GLY A 121 7.22 29.06 6.04
C GLY A 121 8.61 29.30 6.63
N GLY A 122 9.52 29.78 5.81
CA GLY A 122 10.84 30.30 6.20
C GLY A 122 11.28 31.40 5.25
#